data_AF-A0A0F9HB64-F1
#
_entry.id   AF-A0A0F9HB64-F1
#
_cell.length_a   1.000
_cell.length_b   1.000
_cell.length_c   1.000
_cell.angle_alpha   90.00
_cell.angle_beta   90.00
_cell.angle_gamma   90.00
#
_symmetry.space_group_name_H-M   'P 1'
#
loop_
_entity.id
_entity.type
_entity.pdbx_description
1 polymer ?
#
loop_
_entity_poly.entity_id
_entity_poly.type
_entity_poly.pdbx_seq_one_letter_code
_entity_poly.pdbx_strand_id
1 'polypeptide(L)'
;MSKHTAGPWEVGQDMFPHMDNIYGPDHIIVGGAHPSRKEVKANARLIAAAPELLAEARKAMLAINTWLNFDGSEGDVEQAAVDLEMAIAKAEGR
;
A
#
# COMPACT_ATOMS: atom_id res chain seq x y z
N MET A 1 2.31 -13.37 -14.14
CA MET A 1 3.38 -13.25 -13.12
C MET A 1 2.85 -12.39 -12.00
N SER A 2 2.83 -12.92 -10.78
CA SER A 2 2.12 -12.41 -9.60
C SER A 2 2.72 -11.10 -9.07
N LYS A 3 2.17 -9.94 -9.49
CA LYS A 3 2.55 -8.60 -9.02
C LYS A 3 1.67 -8.23 -7.80
N HIS A 4 2.04 -8.55 -6.57
CA HIS A 4 1.02 -8.53 -5.50
C HIS A 4 1.38 -7.74 -4.24
N THR A 5 0.73 -6.59 -4.10
CA THR A 5 -0.15 -6.29 -2.96
C THR A 5 -1.57 -6.72 -3.38
N ALA A 6 -1.92 -8.01 -3.25
CA ALA A 6 -3.18 -8.54 -3.79
C ALA A 6 -4.38 -8.19 -2.89
N GLY A 7 -4.90 -6.96 -3.00
CA GLY A 7 -6.14 -6.51 -2.37
C GLY A 7 -7.41 -6.97 -3.10
N PRO A 8 -8.60 -6.62 -2.58
CA PRO A 8 -8.82 -5.82 -1.36
C PRO A 8 -8.42 -6.59 -0.10
N TRP A 9 -7.93 -5.88 0.91
CA TRP A 9 -7.67 -6.44 2.23
C TRP A 9 -8.60 -5.84 3.28
N GLU A 10 -9.00 -6.65 4.25
CA GLU A 10 -9.89 -6.21 5.33
C GLU A 10 -9.41 -6.69 6.68
N VAL A 11 -9.74 -5.94 7.75
CA VAL A 11 -9.42 -6.33 9.13
C VAL A 11 -10.64 -6.96 9.77
N GLY A 12 -10.49 -8.18 10.30
CA GLY A 12 -11.53 -8.90 11.02
C GLY A 12 -10.98 -9.72 12.20
N GLN A 13 -11.87 -10.26 13.03
CA GLN A 13 -11.49 -10.98 14.26
C GLN A 13 -12.16 -12.38 14.34
N ASP A 14 -12.63 -12.89 13.21
CA ASP A 14 -13.67 -13.91 13.17
C ASP A 14 -13.12 -15.30 13.53
N MET A 15 -11.90 -15.62 13.06
CA MET A 15 -11.23 -16.91 13.31
C MET A 15 -10.44 -16.91 14.62
N PHE A 16 -9.89 -15.74 15.01
CA PHE A 16 -9.13 -15.56 16.24
C PHE A 16 -9.60 -14.27 16.91
N PRO A 17 -10.56 -14.33 17.86
CA PRO A 17 -11.20 -13.17 18.48
C PRO A 17 -10.23 -12.25 19.24
N HIS A 18 -9.05 -12.77 19.54
CA HIS A 18 -7.98 -12.06 20.24
C HIS A 18 -6.91 -11.54 19.29
N MET A 19 -7.14 -11.55 17.97
CA MET A 19 -6.20 -11.08 16.96
C MET A 19 -6.91 -10.19 15.94
N ASP A 20 -6.21 -9.15 15.48
CA ASP A 20 -6.63 -8.42 14.30
C ASP A 20 -6.06 -9.16 13.08
N ASN A 21 -6.91 -9.92 12.39
CA ASN A 21 -6.53 -10.64 11.18
C ASN A 21 -6.72 -9.75 9.96
N ILE A 22 -5.78 -9.84 9.02
CA ILE A 22 -5.84 -9.17 7.74
C ILE A 22 -6.22 -10.23 6.72
N TYR A 23 -7.40 -10.09 6.14
CA TYR A 23 -7.94 -11.00 5.15
C TYR A 23 -7.69 -10.44 3.75
N GLY A 24 -7.30 -11.32 2.84
CA GLY A 24 -7.32 -11.04 1.40
C GLY A 24 -8.60 -11.55 0.74
N PRO A 25 -8.62 -11.58 -0.61
CA PRO A 25 -9.71 -12.18 -1.36
C PRO A 25 -10.05 -13.60 -0.86
N ASP A 26 -11.33 -13.96 -0.95
CA ASP A 26 -11.87 -15.26 -0.51
C ASP A 26 -11.70 -15.55 0.99
N HIS A 27 -11.54 -14.51 1.83
CA HIS A 27 -11.37 -14.61 3.28
C HIS A 27 -10.12 -15.41 3.71
N ILE A 28 -9.08 -15.39 2.88
CA ILE A 28 -7.78 -16.00 3.22
C ILE A 28 -7.03 -15.05 4.16
N ILE A 29 -6.55 -15.55 5.30
CA ILE A 29 -5.72 -14.76 6.21
C ILE A 29 -4.34 -14.56 5.57
N VAL A 30 -3.97 -13.30 5.33
CA VAL A 30 -2.66 -12.90 4.79
C VAL A 30 -1.74 -12.27 5.84
N GLY A 31 -2.28 -11.94 7.02
CA GLY A 31 -1.52 -11.42 8.15
C GLY A 31 -2.31 -11.45 9.45
N GLY A 32 -1.60 -11.40 10.58
CA GLY A 32 -2.21 -11.40 11.90
C GLY A 32 -1.45 -10.49 12.85
N ALA A 33 -2.18 -9.70 13.63
CA ALA A 33 -1.63 -8.69 14.50
C ALA A 33 -2.16 -8.91 15.93
N HIS A 34 -1.26 -9.05 16.92
CA HIS A 34 -1.66 -9.28 18.30
C HIS A 34 -2.07 -7.95 18.98
N PRO A 35 -3.35 -7.75 19.33
CA PRO A 35 -3.97 -6.45 19.57
C PRO A 35 -3.64 -5.85 20.94
N SER A 36 -2.61 -6.34 21.63
CA SER A 36 -2.25 -5.90 22.98
C SER A 36 -1.76 -4.44 23.02
N ARG A 37 -1.64 -3.76 21.86
CA ARG A 37 -1.24 -2.35 21.76
C ARG A 37 -2.04 -1.62 20.67
N LYS A 38 -2.43 -0.38 20.95
CA LYS A 38 -3.12 0.52 19.98
C LYS A 38 -2.37 0.66 18.65
N GLU A 39 -1.04 0.64 18.73
CA GLU A 39 -0.13 0.68 17.57
C GLU A 39 -0.37 -0.50 16.61
N VAL A 40 -0.63 -1.70 17.14
CA VAL A 40 -0.85 -2.89 16.32
C VAL A 40 -2.14 -2.77 15.50
N LYS A 41 -3.20 -2.21 16.08
CA LYS A 41 -4.46 -1.90 15.37
C LYS A 41 -4.24 -0.89 14.26
N ALA A 42 -3.45 0.15 14.51
CA ALA A 42 -3.13 1.16 13.51
C ALA A 42 -2.34 0.54 12.35
N ASN A 43 -1.35 -0.29 12.66
CA ASN A 43 -0.54 -0.99 11.66
C ASN A 43 -1.37 -1.99 10.83
N ALA A 44 -2.30 -2.72 11.46
CA ALA A 44 -3.19 -3.62 10.73
C ALA A 44 -4.07 -2.88 9.71
N ARG A 45 -4.63 -1.72 10.09
CA ARG A 45 -5.39 -0.87 9.16
C ARG A 45 -4.51 -0.30 8.04
N LEU A 46 -3.29 0.13 8.38
CA LEU A 46 -2.33 0.64 7.39
C LEU A 46 -1.96 -0.44 6.36
N ILE A 47 -1.69 -1.66 6.82
CA ILE A 47 -1.41 -2.80 5.95
C ILE A 47 -2.64 -3.07 5.08
N ALA A 48 -3.84 -3.17 5.67
CA ALA A 48 -5.07 -3.43 4.91
C ALA A 48 -5.33 -2.39 3.80
N ALA A 49 -4.95 -1.13 4.00
CA ALA A 49 -5.06 -0.07 3.00
C ALA A 49 -3.93 -0.06 1.95
N ALA A 50 -2.93 -0.95 2.05
CA ALA A 50 -1.77 -0.94 1.16
C ALA A 50 -2.11 -1.08 -0.34
N PRO A 51 -3.09 -1.91 -0.76
CA PRO A 51 -3.52 -1.98 -2.16
C PRO A 51 -4.06 -0.65 -2.69
N GLU A 52 -4.90 0.04 -1.92
CA GLU A 52 -5.47 1.34 -2.28
C GLU A 52 -4.39 2.43 -2.28
N LEU A 53 -3.49 2.42 -1.29
CA LEU A 53 -2.34 3.33 -1.24
C LEU A 53 -1.42 3.16 -2.46
N LEU A 54 -1.17 1.92 -2.90
CA LEU A 54 -0.40 1.65 -4.11
C LEU A 54 -1.13 2.15 -5.37
N ALA A 55 -2.44 1.98 -5.44
CA ALA A 55 -3.24 2.47 -6.56
C ALA A 55 -3.18 4.00 -6.66
N GLU A 56 -3.32 4.72 -5.55
CA GLU A 56 -3.20 6.18 -5.52
C GLU A 56 -1.77 6.66 -5.78
N ALA A 57 -0.74 5.96 -5.29
CA ALA A 57 0.66 6.25 -5.61
C ALA A 57 0.93 6.17 -7.12
N ARG A 58 0.39 5.16 -7.81
CA ARG A 58 0.50 5.05 -9.28
C ARG A 58 -0.21 6.19 -10.02
N LYS A 59 -1.36 6.65 -9.53
CA LYS A 59 -2.06 7.82 -10.11
C LYS A 59 -1.25 9.10 -9.90
N ALA A 60 -0.69 9.29 -8.71
CA ALA A 60 0.18 10.43 -8.41
C ALA A 60 1.42 10.43 -9.32
N MET A 61 2.06 9.28 -9.52
CA MET A 61 3.17 9.12 -10.46
C MET A 61 2.81 9.56 -11.88
N LEU A 62 1.65 9.11 -12.38
CA LEU A 62 1.18 9.47 -13.71
C LEU A 62 0.96 11.00 -13.83
N ALA A 63 0.40 11.62 -12.80
CA ALA A 63 0.18 13.07 -12.77
C ALA A 63 1.51 13.85 -12.76
N ILE A 64 2.48 13.42 -11.95
CA ILE A 64 3.82 14.03 -11.88
C ILE A 64 4.54 13.92 -13.23
N ASN A 65 4.54 12.73 -13.83
CA ASN A 65 5.14 12.52 -15.15
C ASN A 65 4.46 13.35 -16.23
N THR A 66 3.14 13.53 -16.14
CA THR A 66 2.42 14.41 -17.06
C THR A 66 2.90 15.85 -16.90
N TRP A 67 2.95 16.36 -15.67
CA TRP A 67 3.40 17.73 -15.39
C TRP A 67 4.84 18.00 -15.85
N LEU A 68 5.78 17.10 -15.52
CA LEU A 68 7.20 17.21 -15.93
C LEU A 68 7.37 17.29 -17.45
N ASN A 69 6.52 16.61 -18.22
CA ASN A 69 6.56 16.64 -19.68
C ASN A 69 5.99 17.93 -20.31
N PHE A 70 5.19 18.70 -19.56
CA PHE A 70 4.50 19.90 -20.08
C PHE A 70 5.16 21.22 -19.66
N ASP A 71 5.58 21.35 -18.40
CA ASP A 71 5.97 22.65 -17.80
C ASP A 71 7.49 22.80 -17.60
N GLY A 72 8.25 21.74 -17.92
CA GLY A 72 9.67 21.64 -17.56
C GLY A 72 9.85 21.23 -16.10
N SER A 73 11.06 20.85 -15.73
CA SER A 73 11.32 20.27 -14.41
C SER A 73 11.79 21.28 -13.38
N GLU A 74 11.19 21.20 -12.19
CA GLU A 74 11.80 21.65 -10.95
C GLU A 74 12.55 20.47 -10.32
N GLY A 75 13.83 20.64 -9.96
CA GLY A 75 14.67 19.54 -9.49
C GLY A 75 14.11 18.77 -8.28
N ASP A 76 13.34 19.45 -7.41
CA ASP A 76 12.68 18.81 -6.27
C ASP A 76 11.55 17.85 -6.70
N VAL A 77 10.86 18.17 -7.80
CA VAL A 77 9.77 17.33 -8.32
C VAL A 77 10.31 16.11 -9.07
N GLU A 78 11.43 16.24 -9.78
CA GLU A 78 12.12 15.09 -10.40
C GLU A 78 12.55 14.08 -9.34
N GLN A 79 13.18 14.55 -8.25
CA GLN A 79 13.61 13.66 -7.18
C GLN A 79 12.40 12.98 -6.51
N ALA A 80 11.31 13.71 -6.26
CA ALA A 80 10.08 13.13 -5.72
C ALA A 80 9.47 12.07 -6.66
N ALA A 81 9.57 12.24 -7.97
CA ALA A 81 9.16 11.24 -8.95
C ALA A 81 10.01 9.97 -8.85
N VAL A 82 11.34 10.10 -8.78
CA VAL A 82 12.25 8.95 -8.62
C VAL A 82 11.95 8.19 -7.33
N ASP A 83 11.77 8.90 -6.21
CA ASP A 83 11.51 8.30 -4.91
C ASP A 83 10.17 7.55 -4.88
N LEU A 84 9.13 8.14 -5.48
CA LEU A 84 7.82 7.50 -5.60
C LEU A 84 7.87 6.26 -6.51
N GLU A 85 8.70 6.27 -7.57
CA GLU A 85 8.85 5.12 -8.47
C GLU A 85 9.50 3.94 -7.75
N MET A 86 10.57 4.22 -6.98
CA MET A 86 11.22 3.22 -6.14
C MET A 86 10.26 2.65 -5.10
N ALA A 87 9.44 3.48 -4.47
CA ALA A 87 8.44 3.03 -3.50
C ALA A 87 7.39 2.11 -4.14
N ILE A 88 6.89 2.46 -5.34
CA ILE A 88 5.97 1.62 -6.11
C ILE A 88 6.63 0.30 -6.51
N ALA A 89 7.87 0.34 -7.02
CA ALA A 89 8.61 -0.87 -7.40
C ALA A 89 8.76 -1.82 -6.20
N LYS A 90 9.18 -1.29 -5.05
CA LYS A 90 9.30 -2.05 -3.80
C LYS A 90 7.97 -2.66 -3.36
N ALA A 91 6.86 -1.92 -3.45
CA ALA A 91 5.52 -2.42 -3.11
C ALA A 91 5.03 -3.53 -4.07
N GLU A 92 5.49 -3.53 -5.32
CA GLU A 92 5.21 -4.56 -6.32
C GLU A 92 6.15 -5.77 -6.23
N GLY A 93 7.20 -5.70 -5.41
CA GLY A 93 8.25 -6.72 -5.33
C GLY A 93 9.22 -6.71 -6.51
N ARG A 94 9.45 -5.55 -7.13
CA ARG A 94 10.46 -5.32 -8.18
C ARG A 94 11.70 -4.62 -7.65
#